data_AF-A0A383WP70-F1
#
_entry.id   AF-A0A383WP70-F1
#
_cell.length_a   1.000
_cell.length_b   1.000
_cell.length_c   1.000
_cell.angle_alpha   90.00
_cell.angle_beta   90.00
_cell.angle_gamma   90.00
#
_symmetry.space_group_name_H-M   'P 1'
#
loop_
_entity.id
_entity.type
_entity.pdbx_description
1 polymer ?
#
loop_
_entity_poly.entity_id
_entity_poly.type
_entity_poly.pdbx_seq_one_letter_code
_entity_poly.pdbx_strand_id
1 'polypeptide(L)'
;MAASPPAAFIFDLDGLIIDTESLCIEVAQQVLAQHGKVLTKEAQRTALGKRPLDCWRDVAALLGLDVPAQQLFDQTEPLLEQRWADVRPLPGARRLLQHLSDCGAKVAIATSTSRSTFGKKLSKKPWLQELFQASVCGDEVTNGKPAPDVFAEAARQLGVAASSCLCFEDAPSGVEGAVAAGMRVVVVPSLVEAADEFKAISQEQAAASGKGGVVQVLPSLLAFDPTIYGLPPFGDLVEGVIPLDPVFTIGGTVVKGFGRGSKELGIPTANVDADSLRHSIAEAVTGIYCGWASIGGSSEVYKMVMSIGWNPFYNNTEKTAEPWILHDFDEPFYGKEIRLLVCGYVRPEANFTSLEALVARIHKDGEVSKAALSHPQLQRYSVEAFLQPAAAAAAAAGGVEGVAEPEEALVARIHKDGGVSEAALSHPQLQRYAAEAFLQPAAAAAAAAAAAAAATAAGGVNGAAEPEVVAVAASG
;
A
#
# COMPACT_ATOMS: atom_id res chain seq x y z
N MET A 1 -25.63 24.00 -18.54
CA MET A 1 -26.41 23.61 -17.35
C MET A 1 -25.51 22.73 -16.50
N ALA A 2 -25.45 22.94 -15.18
CA ALA A 2 -24.73 22.02 -14.30
C ALA A 2 -25.31 20.60 -14.49
N ALA A 3 -24.45 19.58 -14.59
CA ALA A 3 -24.92 18.21 -14.70
C ALA A 3 -25.77 17.87 -13.46
N SER A 4 -26.89 17.18 -13.65
CA SER A 4 -27.66 16.68 -12.50
C SER A 4 -26.91 15.52 -11.84
N PRO A 5 -26.93 15.42 -10.50
CA PRO A 5 -26.22 14.35 -9.81
C PRO A 5 -26.79 12.97 -10.16
N PRO A 6 -25.92 11.92 -10.21
CA PRO A 6 -26.37 10.54 -10.25
C PRO A 6 -27.36 10.24 -9.12
N ALA A 7 -28.35 9.39 -9.38
CA ALA A 7 -29.32 8.99 -8.35
C ALA A 7 -28.71 8.07 -7.29
N ALA A 8 -27.63 7.36 -7.65
CA ALA A 8 -26.83 6.53 -6.77
C ALA A 8 -25.42 6.33 -7.31
N PHE A 9 -24.54 5.89 -6.43
CA PHE A 9 -23.16 5.52 -6.71
C PHE A 9 -22.95 4.05 -6.34
N ILE A 10 -22.41 3.26 -7.25
CA ILE A 10 -22.21 1.81 -7.07
C ILE A 10 -20.74 1.53 -7.23
N PHE A 11 -20.13 0.88 -6.24
CA PHE A 11 -18.69 0.64 -6.22
C PHE A 11 -18.42 -0.87 -6.26
N ASP A 12 -17.41 -1.27 -7.02
CA ASP A 12 -16.70 -2.51 -6.68
C ASP A 12 -15.98 -2.37 -5.32
N LEU A 13 -15.50 -3.48 -4.78
CA LEU A 13 -14.78 -3.53 -3.52
C LEU A 13 -13.28 -3.74 -3.72
N ASP A 14 -12.90 -4.77 -4.47
CA ASP A 14 -11.58 -5.41 -4.47
C ASP A 14 -10.73 -4.82 -5.58
N GLY A 15 -9.62 -4.16 -5.26
CA GLY A 15 -8.83 -3.42 -6.25
C GLY A 15 -9.32 -1.98 -6.50
N LEU A 16 -10.49 -1.62 -5.94
CA LEU A 16 -11.06 -0.27 -6.01
C LEU A 16 -11.16 0.46 -4.66
N ILE A 17 -11.87 -0.12 -3.68
CA ILE A 17 -12.02 0.49 -2.33
C ILE A 17 -10.94 -0.03 -1.40
N ILE A 18 -10.61 -1.32 -1.49
CA ILE A 18 -9.59 -1.98 -0.69
C ILE A 18 -8.54 -2.64 -1.56
N ASP A 19 -7.30 -2.59 -1.10
CA ASP A 19 -6.13 -3.16 -1.75
C ASP A 19 -6.01 -4.65 -1.44
N THR A 20 -6.82 -5.46 -2.12
CA THR A 20 -6.71 -6.92 -2.07
C THR A 20 -5.61 -7.46 -2.96
N GLU A 21 -5.20 -6.70 -3.98
CA GLU A 21 -4.22 -7.17 -4.95
C GLU A 21 -2.82 -7.26 -4.37
N SER A 22 -2.37 -6.24 -3.63
CA SER A 22 -1.08 -6.29 -2.96
C SER A 22 -1.00 -7.50 -2.02
N LEU A 23 -2.09 -7.77 -1.28
CA LEU A 23 -2.17 -8.94 -0.40
C LEU A 23 -2.06 -10.26 -1.18
N CYS A 24 -2.76 -10.38 -2.30
CA CYS A 24 -2.70 -11.56 -3.17
C CYS A 24 -1.29 -11.77 -3.75
N ILE A 25 -0.63 -10.69 -4.17
CA ILE A 25 0.75 -10.71 -4.68
C ILE A 25 1.72 -11.18 -3.61
N GLU A 26 1.62 -10.65 -2.39
CA GLU A 26 2.46 -11.05 -1.26
C GLU A 26 2.28 -12.54 -0.92
N VAL A 27 1.04 -13.03 -0.84
CA VAL A 27 0.80 -14.46 -0.56
C VAL A 27 1.32 -15.32 -1.70
N ALA A 28 1.11 -14.93 -2.95
CA ALA A 28 1.63 -15.66 -4.10
C ALA A 28 3.17 -15.72 -4.09
N GLN A 29 3.85 -14.63 -3.74
CA GLN A 29 5.30 -14.60 -3.53
C GLN A 29 5.73 -15.57 -2.42
N GLN A 30 5.03 -15.57 -1.29
CA GLN A 30 5.31 -16.47 -0.17
C GLN A 30 5.16 -17.94 -0.57
N VAL A 31 4.07 -18.30 -1.28
CA VAL A 31 3.83 -19.67 -1.75
C VAL A 31 4.89 -20.07 -2.77
N LEU A 32 5.18 -19.23 -3.77
CA LEU A 32 6.21 -19.52 -4.77
C LEU A 32 7.61 -19.69 -4.17
N ALA A 33 7.96 -18.91 -3.14
CA ALA A 33 9.23 -19.03 -2.45
C ALA A 33 9.42 -20.42 -1.80
N GLN A 34 8.35 -21.04 -1.30
CA GLN A 34 8.38 -22.41 -0.76
C GLN A 34 8.75 -23.46 -1.83
N HIS A 35 8.49 -23.14 -3.10
CA HIS A 35 8.84 -23.97 -4.26
C HIS A 35 10.15 -23.51 -4.94
N GLY A 36 10.91 -22.62 -4.31
CA GLY A 36 12.17 -22.09 -4.86
C GLY A 36 11.98 -21.19 -6.09
N LYS A 37 10.81 -20.54 -6.21
CA LYS A 37 10.46 -19.67 -7.34
C LYS A 37 10.23 -18.24 -6.87
N VAL A 38 10.45 -17.29 -7.77
CA VAL A 38 10.17 -15.87 -7.55
C VAL A 38 9.03 -15.46 -8.46
N LEU A 39 8.05 -14.74 -7.91
CA LEU A 39 6.96 -14.19 -8.71
C LEU A 39 7.50 -13.09 -9.63
N THR A 40 7.60 -13.36 -10.93
CA THR A 40 8.05 -12.38 -11.92
C THR A 40 6.89 -11.46 -12.33
N LYS A 41 7.22 -10.25 -12.83
CA LYS A 41 6.21 -9.33 -13.39
C LYS A 41 5.44 -9.95 -14.56
N GLU A 42 6.12 -10.78 -15.35
CA GLU A 42 5.48 -11.53 -16.44
C GLU A 42 4.44 -12.52 -15.90
N ALA A 43 4.78 -13.28 -14.84
CA ALA A 43 3.85 -14.19 -14.18
C ALA A 43 2.68 -13.48 -13.49
N GLN A 44 2.91 -12.30 -12.91
CA GLN A 44 1.82 -11.47 -12.39
C GLN A 44 0.86 -11.08 -13.51
N ARG A 45 1.40 -10.61 -14.64
CA ARG A 45 0.60 -10.17 -15.78
C ARG A 45 -0.23 -11.31 -16.40
N THR A 46 0.29 -12.54 -16.42
CA THR A 46 -0.50 -13.69 -16.90
C THR A 46 -1.66 -14.06 -15.98
N ALA A 47 -1.64 -13.65 -14.71
CA ALA A 47 -2.69 -13.92 -13.74
C ALA A 47 -3.84 -12.89 -13.76
N LEU A 48 -3.68 -11.74 -14.42
CA LEU A 48 -4.67 -10.66 -14.41
C LEU A 48 -6.02 -11.08 -15.01
N GLY A 49 -7.10 -10.60 -14.41
CA GLY A 49 -8.49 -10.82 -14.87
C GLY A 49 -8.98 -12.26 -14.84
N LYS A 50 -8.23 -13.20 -14.24
CA LYS A 50 -8.56 -14.64 -14.21
C LYS A 50 -9.08 -15.08 -12.85
N ARG A 51 -9.77 -16.23 -12.85
CA ARG A 51 -10.17 -16.88 -11.60
C ARG A 51 -8.93 -17.42 -10.88
N PRO A 52 -8.89 -17.43 -9.53
CA PRO A 52 -7.69 -17.79 -8.77
C PRO A 52 -7.00 -19.10 -9.18
N LEU A 53 -7.77 -20.16 -9.47
CA LEU A 53 -7.21 -21.44 -9.90
C LEU A 53 -6.60 -21.37 -11.30
N ASP A 54 -7.23 -20.61 -12.22
CA ASP A 54 -6.69 -20.37 -13.56
C ASP A 54 -5.42 -19.49 -13.47
N CYS A 55 -5.37 -18.51 -12.56
CA CYS A 55 -4.15 -17.75 -12.25
C CYS A 55 -3.01 -18.69 -11.87
N TRP A 56 -3.23 -19.58 -10.90
CA TRP A 56 -2.20 -20.52 -10.44
C TRP A 56 -1.76 -21.50 -11.53
N ARG A 57 -2.67 -21.94 -12.40
CA ARG A 57 -2.32 -22.79 -13.55
C ARG A 57 -1.33 -22.09 -14.47
N ASP A 58 -1.63 -20.84 -14.83
CA ASP A 58 -0.83 -20.11 -15.82
C ASP A 58 0.50 -19.62 -15.22
N VAL A 59 0.50 -19.23 -13.94
CA VAL A 59 1.72 -18.91 -13.19
C VAL A 59 2.61 -20.15 -13.04
N ALA A 60 2.02 -21.29 -12.66
CA ALA A 60 2.76 -22.56 -12.52
C ALA A 60 3.39 -23.00 -13.83
N ALA A 61 2.64 -22.92 -14.93
CA ALA A 61 3.12 -23.24 -16.26
C ALA A 61 4.27 -22.32 -16.70
N LEU A 62 4.13 -21.01 -16.52
CA LEU A 62 5.15 -20.03 -16.93
C LEU A 62 6.44 -20.19 -16.13
N LEU A 63 6.34 -20.43 -14.83
CA LEU A 63 7.50 -20.56 -13.95
C LEU A 63 8.07 -22.00 -13.92
N GLY A 64 7.46 -22.94 -14.65
CA GLY A 64 7.87 -24.34 -14.68
C GLY A 64 7.82 -24.99 -13.31
N LEU A 65 6.70 -24.87 -12.60
CA LEU A 65 6.43 -25.61 -11.36
C LEU A 65 5.87 -27.00 -11.70
N ASP A 66 6.46 -28.03 -11.10
CA ASP A 66 5.96 -29.40 -11.14
C ASP A 66 4.98 -29.66 -9.97
N VAL A 67 4.02 -28.74 -9.79
CA VAL A 67 3.02 -28.78 -8.72
C VAL A 67 1.66 -28.48 -9.32
N PRO A 68 0.60 -29.26 -9.00
CA PRO A 68 -0.74 -28.95 -9.47
C PRO A 68 -1.23 -27.57 -9.01
N ALA A 69 -1.86 -26.82 -9.90
CA ALA A 69 -2.42 -25.50 -9.59
C ALA A 69 -3.38 -25.52 -8.40
N GLN A 70 -4.14 -26.61 -8.23
CA GLN A 70 -5.03 -26.81 -7.09
C GLN A 70 -4.26 -26.81 -5.76
N GLN A 71 -3.10 -27.46 -5.71
CA GLN A 71 -2.29 -27.48 -4.49
C GLN A 71 -1.74 -26.09 -4.15
N LEU A 72 -1.32 -25.30 -5.15
CA LEU A 72 -0.89 -23.92 -4.94
C LEU A 72 -2.05 -23.02 -4.46
N PHE A 73 -3.23 -23.22 -5.03
CA PHE A 73 -4.46 -22.56 -4.59
C PHE A 73 -4.80 -22.91 -3.13
N ASP A 74 -4.81 -24.20 -2.78
CA ASP A 74 -5.09 -24.68 -1.42
C ASP A 74 -4.06 -24.17 -0.39
N GLN A 75 -2.81 -23.95 -0.81
CA GLN A 75 -1.77 -23.32 0.03
C GLN A 75 -2.01 -21.82 0.26
N THR A 76 -2.65 -21.14 -0.70
CA THR A 76 -2.89 -19.69 -0.68
C THR A 76 -4.09 -19.33 0.18
N GLU A 77 -5.18 -20.11 0.11
CA GLU A 77 -6.43 -19.83 0.82
C GLU A 77 -6.26 -19.52 2.32
N PRO A 78 -5.60 -20.38 3.14
CA PRO A 78 -5.48 -20.11 4.57
C PRO A 78 -4.66 -18.85 4.89
N LEU A 79 -3.67 -18.53 4.06
CA LEU A 79 -2.82 -17.34 4.22
C LEU A 79 -3.59 -16.06 3.92
N LEU A 80 -4.46 -16.07 2.92
CA LEU A 80 -5.35 -14.96 2.61
C LEU A 80 -6.45 -14.82 3.66
N GLU A 81 -7.07 -15.93 4.05
CA GLU A 81 -8.14 -15.99 5.05
C GLU A 81 -7.75 -15.33 6.38
N GLN A 82 -6.51 -15.54 6.84
CA GLN A 82 -5.99 -14.93 8.05
C GLN A 82 -5.76 -13.42 7.93
N ARG A 83 -5.57 -12.90 6.72
CA ARG A 83 -5.15 -11.51 6.47
C ARG A 83 -6.20 -10.65 5.77
N TRP A 84 -7.38 -11.20 5.41
CA TRP A 84 -8.44 -10.41 4.76
C TRP A 84 -8.87 -9.19 5.56
N ALA A 85 -8.85 -9.29 6.90
CA ALA A 85 -9.18 -8.15 7.75
C ALA A 85 -8.18 -6.98 7.63
N ASP A 86 -6.94 -7.26 7.24
CA ASP A 86 -5.80 -6.32 7.24
C ASP A 86 -5.60 -5.58 5.91
N VAL A 87 -6.35 -5.95 4.86
CA VAL A 87 -6.33 -5.22 3.58
C VAL A 87 -6.59 -3.74 3.81
N ARG A 88 -5.79 -2.88 3.18
CA ARG A 88 -5.86 -1.43 3.40
C ARG A 88 -6.86 -0.78 2.45
N PRO A 89 -7.52 0.32 2.83
CA PRO A 89 -8.27 1.12 1.87
C PRO A 89 -7.34 1.72 0.80
N LEU A 90 -7.79 1.75 -0.45
CA LEU A 90 -7.05 2.39 -1.53
C LEU A 90 -7.12 3.92 -1.43
N PRO A 91 -6.11 4.65 -1.95
CA PRO A 91 -6.06 6.10 -1.85
C PRO A 91 -7.30 6.78 -2.47
N GLY A 92 -7.95 7.64 -1.68
CA GLY A 92 -9.16 8.37 -2.07
C GLY A 92 -10.47 7.64 -1.77
N ALA A 93 -10.47 6.34 -1.49
CA ALA A 93 -11.69 5.56 -1.25
C ALA A 93 -12.50 6.10 -0.07
N ARG A 94 -11.88 6.23 1.10
CA ARG A 94 -12.53 6.77 2.31
C ARG A 94 -13.00 8.21 2.09
N ARG A 95 -12.17 9.04 1.46
CA ARG A 95 -12.46 10.45 1.18
C ARG A 95 -13.70 10.60 0.30
N LEU A 96 -13.78 9.83 -0.80
CA LEU A 96 -14.92 9.86 -1.70
C LEU A 96 -16.20 9.35 -1.03
N LEU A 97 -16.14 8.18 -0.38
CA LEU A 97 -17.31 7.58 0.26
C LEU A 97 -17.86 8.47 1.39
N GLN A 98 -16.99 9.07 2.20
CA GLN A 98 -17.40 10.03 3.23
C GLN A 98 -18.07 11.25 2.60
N HIS A 99 -17.46 11.84 1.56
CA HIS A 99 -18.03 12.99 0.85
C HIS A 99 -19.41 12.67 0.25
N LEU A 100 -19.59 11.49 -0.33
CA LEU A 100 -20.88 11.04 -0.85
C LEU A 100 -21.92 10.91 0.27
N SER A 101 -21.54 10.33 1.41
CA SER A 101 -22.41 10.26 2.59
C SER A 101 -22.79 11.64 3.11
N ASP A 102 -21.85 12.57 3.20
CA ASP A 102 -22.09 13.95 3.64
C ASP A 102 -23.04 14.70 2.70
N CYS A 103 -23.02 14.35 1.41
CA CYS A 103 -23.96 14.85 0.40
C CYS A 103 -25.34 14.16 0.44
N GLY A 104 -25.53 13.16 1.30
CA GLY A 104 -26.75 12.35 1.34
C GLY A 104 -26.94 11.46 0.11
N ALA A 105 -25.86 11.14 -0.61
CA ALA A 105 -25.92 10.31 -1.80
C ALA A 105 -26.16 8.84 -1.43
N LYS A 106 -26.92 8.13 -2.28
CA LYS A 106 -27.10 6.68 -2.13
C LYS A 106 -25.87 5.94 -2.63
N VAL A 107 -25.34 5.04 -1.81
CA VAL A 107 -24.13 4.25 -2.10
C VAL A 107 -24.42 2.77 -1.92
N ALA A 108 -23.97 1.94 -2.86
CA ALA A 108 -23.97 0.49 -2.72
C ALA A 108 -22.65 -0.14 -3.16
N ILE A 109 -22.37 -1.32 -2.63
CA ILE A 109 -21.27 -2.19 -3.08
C ILE A 109 -21.82 -3.28 -4.01
N ALA A 110 -21.11 -3.55 -5.11
CA ALA A 110 -21.40 -4.63 -6.05
C ALA A 110 -20.09 -5.40 -6.34
N THR A 111 -19.87 -6.54 -5.69
CA THR A 111 -18.59 -7.26 -5.68
C THR A 111 -18.73 -8.72 -6.12
N SER A 112 -17.68 -9.28 -6.71
CA SER A 112 -17.55 -10.73 -6.97
C SER A 112 -17.21 -11.52 -5.71
N THR A 113 -16.81 -10.86 -4.62
CA THR A 113 -16.50 -11.51 -3.34
C THR A 113 -17.76 -12.16 -2.73
N SER A 114 -17.60 -13.35 -2.14
CA SER A 114 -18.68 -14.04 -1.42
C SER A 114 -19.07 -13.30 -0.14
N ARG A 115 -20.32 -13.46 0.33
CA ARG A 115 -20.81 -12.78 1.54
C ARG A 115 -19.96 -13.08 2.77
N SER A 116 -19.48 -14.31 2.92
CA SER A 116 -18.59 -14.71 4.01
C SER A 116 -17.27 -13.93 3.98
N THR A 117 -16.59 -13.90 2.84
CA THR A 117 -15.31 -13.20 2.67
C THR A 117 -15.47 -11.68 2.73
N PHE A 118 -16.59 -11.15 2.24
CA PHE A 118 -16.96 -9.74 2.38
C PHE A 118 -16.98 -9.33 3.86
N GLY A 119 -17.65 -10.12 4.71
CA GLY A 119 -17.68 -9.87 6.16
C GLY A 119 -16.29 -9.83 6.78
N LYS A 120 -15.38 -10.72 6.37
CA LYS A 120 -13.99 -10.74 6.86
C LYS A 120 -13.21 -9.51 6.43
N LYS A 121 -13.28 -9.13 5.15
CA LYS A 121 -12.61 -7.95 4.58
C LYS A 121 -13.01 -6.65 5.29
N LEU A 122 -14.27 -6.55 5.70
CA LEU A 122 -14.83 -5.38 6.37
C LEU A 122 -14.72 -5.42 7.90
N SER A 123 -14.33 -6.53 8.51
CA SER A 123 -14.36 -6.73 9.98
C SER A 123 -13.58 -5.68 10.79
N LYS A 124 -12.48 -5.15 10.25
CA LYS A 124 -11.68 -4.06 10.87
C LYS A 124 -12.00 -2.67 10.28
N LYS A 125 -13.07 -2.55 9.50
CA LYS A 125 -13.43 -1.34 8.75
C LYS A 125 -14.91 -0.97 8.97
N PRO A 126 -15.34 -0.73 10.23
CA PRO A 126 -16.74 -0.38 10.52
C PRO A 126 -17.18 0.87 9.75
N TRP A 127 -16.26 1.83 9.56
CA TRP A 127 -16.49 3.04 8.76
C TRP A 127 -16.99 2.73 7.34
N LEU A 128 -16.61 1.61 6.72
CA LEU A 128 -17.06 1.27 5.39
C LEU A 128 -18.51 0.79 5.40
N GLN A 129 -18.90 -0.02 6.39
CA GLN A 129 -20.27 -0.51 6.57
C GLN A 129 -21.28 0.61 6.83
N GLU A 130 -20.84 1.68 7.48
CA GLU A 130 -21.67 2.83 7.81
C GLU A 130 -21.98 3.72 6.60
N LEU A 131 -21.21 3.62 5.51
CA LEU A 131 -21.28 4.55 4.37
C LEU A 131 -22.13 4.04 3.18
N PHE A 132 -22.50 2.75 3.15
CA PHE A 132 -23.34 2.19 2.08
C PHE A 132 -24.69 1.71 2.62
N GLN A 133 -25.73 1.81 1.78
CA GLN A 133 -27.09 1.38 2.12
C GLN A 133 -27.41 -0.03 1.60
N ALA A 134 -26.61 -0.54 0.67
CA ALA A 134 -26.76 -1.89 0.13
C ALA A 134 -25.38 -2.49 -0.21
N SER A 135 -25.28 -3.82 -0.17
CA SER A 135 -24.13 -4.55 -0.67
C SER A 135 -24.62 -5.83 -1.32
N VAL A 136 -24.13 -6.13 -2.52
CA VAL A 136 -24.45 -7.36 -3.25
C VAL A 136 -23.15 -8.11 -3.51
N CYS A 137 -23.10 -9.34 -3.01
CA CYS A 137 -21.96 -10.24 -3.11
C CYS A 137 -22.13 -11.24 -4.27
N GLY A 138 -21.03 -11.80 -4.74
CA GLY A 138 -21.00 -12.64 -5.94
C GLY A 138 -21.81 -13.94 -5.81
N ASP A 139 -21.97 -14.45 -4.59
CA ASP A 139 -22.75 -15.64 -4.25
C ASP A 139 -24.25 -15.36 -4.03
N GLU A 140 -24.69 -14.11 -4.20
CA GLU A 140 -26.09 -13.69 -4.04
C GLU A 140 -26.80 -13.47 -5.37
N VAL A 141 -26.10 -13.67 -6.49
CA VAL A 141 -26.62 -13.52 -7.85
C VAL A 141 -26.46 -14.79 -8.66
N THR A 142 -27.28 -14.94 -9.71
CA THR A 142 -27.23 -16.12 -10.58
C THR A 142 -25.98 -16.11 -11.45
N ASN A 143 -25.65 -14.96 -12.05
CA ASN A 143 -24.48 -14.81 -12.90
C ASN A 143 -23.58 -13.71 -12.34
N GLY A 144 -22.33 -14.07 -12.01
CA GLY A 144 -21.30 -13.09 -11.62
C GLY A 144 -20.82 -12.24 -12.80
N LYS A 145 -19.99 -11.23 -12.52
CA LYS A 145 -19.33 -10.39 -13.54
C LYS A 145 -18.65 -11.29 -14.60
N PRO A 146 -18.78 -11.01 -15.91
CA PRO A 146 -19.27 -9.77 -16.54
C PRO A 146 -20.78 -9.69 -16.76
N ALA A 147 -21.58 -10.60 -16.20
CA ALA A 147 -23.03 -10.44 -16.24
C ALA A 147 -23.47 -9.21 -15.40
N PRO A 148 -24.59 -8.55 -15.76
CA PRO A 148 -25.04 -7.32 -15.11
C PRO A 148 -25.67 -7.55 -13.73
N ASP A 149 -25.91 -8.79 -13.32
CA ASP A 149 -26.79 -9.17 -12.21
C ASP A 149 -26.43 -8.45 -10.90
N VAL A 150 -25.15 -8.42 -10.51
CA VAL A 150 -24.69 -7.80 -9.25
C VAL A 150 -24.93 -6.29 -9.22
N PHE A 151 -24.76 -5.61 -10.36
CA PHE A 151 -24.98 -4.17 -10.49
C PHE A 151 -26.47 -3.83 -10.55
N ALA A 152 -27.23 -4.59 -11.35
CA ALA A 152 -28.68 -4.43 -11.46
C ALA A 152 -29.36 -4.65 -10.10
N GLU A 153 -28.93 -5.66 -9.34
CA GLU A 153 -29.42 -5.94 -7.99
C GLU A 153 -29.04 -4.83 -7.01
N ALA A 154 -27.82 -4.29 -7.07
CA ALA A 154 -27.42 -3.17 -6.22
C ALA A 154 -28.29 -1.92 -6.47
N ALA A 155 -28.54 -1.57 -7.74
CA ALA A 155 -29.45 -0.48 -8.09
C ALA A 155 -30.89 -0.74 -7.61
N ARG A 156 -31.37 -1.99 -7.74
CA ARG A 156 -32.69 -2.42 -7.25
C ARG A 156 -32.81 -2.26 -5.74
N GLN A 157 -31.81 -2.67 -4.95
CA GLN A 157 -31.82 -2.51 -3.49
C GLN A 157 -31.80 -1.04 -3.06
N LEU A 158 -31.16 -0.16 -3.83
CA LEU A 158 -31.21 1.29 -3.61
C LEU A 158 -32.51 1.96 -4.09
N GLY A 159 -33.38 1.23 -4.80
CA GLY A 159 -34.65 1.72 -5.33
C GLY A 159 -34.46 2.76 -6.45
N VAL A 160 -33.44 2.60 -7.29
CA VAL A 160 -33.14 3.51 -8.42
C VAL A 160 -32.98 2.73 -9.72
N ALA A 161 -33.16 3.40 -10.86
CA ALA A 161 -32.86 2.81 -12.16
C ALA A 161 -31.34 2.72 -12.35
N ALA A 162 -30.84 1.58 -12.84
CA ALA A 162 -29.42 1.38 -13.12
C ALA A 162 -28.84 2.45 -14.07
N SER A 163 -29.61 2.90 -15.07
CA SER A 163 -29.24 3.98 -15.99
C SER A 163 -29.06 5.36 -15.33
N SER A 164 -29.49 5.51 -14.07
CA SER A 164 -29.30 6.73 -13.28
C SER A 164 -28.12 6.63 -12.30
N CYS A 165 -27.42 5.50 -12.27
CA CYS A 165 -26.27 5.25 -11.40
C CYS A 165 -24.95 5.68 -12.06
N LEU A 166 -23.98 6.04 -11.21
CA LEU A 166 -22.57 6.11 -11.58
C LEU A 166 -21.84 4.96 -10.88
N CYS A 167 -21.24 4.07 -11.67
CA CYS A 167 -20.48 2.94 -11.17
C CYS A 167 -18.99 3.28 -11.13
N PHE A 168 -18.26 2.79 -10.13
CA PHE A 168 -16.80 2.79 -10.08
C PHE A 168 -16.29 1.36 -10.13
N GLU A 169 -15.30 1.11 -10.98
CA GLU A 169 -14.79 -0.22 -11.28
C GLU A 169 -13.30 -0.17 -11.62
N ASP A 170 -12.57 -1.21 -11.27
CA ASP A 170 -11.14 -1.37 -11.52
C ASP A 170 -10.84 -2.47 -12.52
N ALA A 171 -11.77 -3.40 -12.79
CA ALA A 171 -11.52 -4.58 -13.61
C ALA A 171 -12.38 -4.62 -14.90
N PRO A 172 -11.84 -5.15 -16.03
CA PRO A 172 -12.58 -5.21 -17.30
C PRO A 172 -13.94 -5.91 -17.21
N SER A 173 -14.00 -7.05 -16.51
CA SER A 173 -15.24 -7.81 -16.34
C SER A 173 -16.30 -7.04 -15.55
N GLY A 174 -15.89 -6.22 -14.60
CA GLY A 174 -16.78 -5.34 -13.86
C GLY A 174 -17.28 -4.17 -14.68
N VAL A 175 -16.42 -3.55 -15.48
CA VAL A 175 -16.83 -2.52 -16.45
C VAL A 175 -17.87 -3.09 -17.42
N GLU A 176 -17.62 -4.26 -18.00
CA GLU A 176 -18.57 -4.95 -18.89
C GLU A 176 -19.94 -5.17 -18.22
N GLY A 177 -19.95 -5.68 -16.99
CA GLY A 177 -21.19 -5.93 -16.26
C GLY A 177 -21.95 -4.64 -15.91
N ALA A 178 -21.24 -3.59 -15.49
CA ALA A 178 -21.86 -2.31 -15.16
C ALA A 178 -22.44 -1.62 -16.41
N VAL A 179 -21.72 -1.67 -17.54
CA VAL A 179 -22.21 -1.17 -18.82
C VAL A 179 -23.41 -2.00 -19.31
N ALA A 180 -23.36 -3.32 -19.19
CA ALA A 180 -24.48 -4.21 -19.54
C ALA A 180 -25.73 -3.95 -18.66
N ALA A 181 -25.54 -3.53 -17.41
CA ALA A 181 -26.62 -3.07 -16.53
C ALA A 181 -27.16 -1.67 -16.93
N GLY A 182 -26.53 -1.00 -17.90
CA GLY A 182 -26.91 0.31 -18.40
C GLY A 182 -26.34 1.48 -17.61
N MET A 183 -25.32 1.27 -16.78
CA MET A 183 -24.73 2.32 -15.94
C MET A 183 -23.70 3.17 -16.69
N ARG A 184 -23.44 4.37 -16.17
CA ARG A 184 -22.21 5.12 -16.49
C ARG A 184 -21.10 4.62 -15.59
N VAL A 185 -19.89 4.46 -16.11
CA VAL A 185 -18.77 3.85 -15.38
C VAL A 185 -17.55 4.77 -15.33
N VAL A 186 -17.05 5.04 -14.13
CA VAL A 186 -15.73 5.60 -13.88
C VAL A 186 -14.78 4.44 -13.61
N VAL A 187 -13.77 4.31 -14.46
CA VAL A 187 -12.78 3.25 -14.33
C VAL A 187 -11.60 3.77 -13.51
N VAL A 188 -11.15 3.00 -12.53
CA VAL A 188 -9.95 3.26 -11.72
C VAL A 188 -9.07 2.02 -11.79
N PRO A 189 -8.19 1.92 -12.79
CA PRO A 189 -7.35 0.74 -12.97
C PRO A 189 -6.57 0.42 -11.70
N SER A 190 -6.36 -0.88 -11.46
CA SER A 190 -5.46 -1.32 -10.40
C SER A 190 -4.08 -0.64 -10.53
N LEU A 191 -3.46 -0.39 -9.38
CA LEU A 191 -2.10 0.15 -9.27
C LEU A 191 -1.03 -0.74 -9.92
N VAL A 192 -1.36 -2.01 -10.15
CA VAL A 192 -0.48 -3.03 -10.76
C VAL A 192 -0.67 -3.08 -12.28
N GLU A 193 -1.81 -2.62 -12.80
CA GLU A 193 -2.14 -2.66 -14.21
C GLU A 193 -1.64 -1.41 -14.95
N ALA A 194 -1.09 -1.62 -16.15
CA ALA A 194 -0.72 -0.50 -17.02
C ALA A 194 -2.00 0.13 -17.58
N ALA A 195 -2.17 1.44 -17.37
CA ALA A 195 -3.31 2.23 -17.85
C ALA A 195 -3.61 2.09 -19.36
N ASP A 196 -2.68 1.55 -20.14
CA ASP A 196 -2.83 1.33 -21.58
C ASP A 196 -3.85 0.23 -21.95
N GLU A 197 -4.05 -0.80 -21.11
CA GLU A 197 -5.07 -1.84 -21.37
C GLU A 197 -6.50 -1.28 -21.22
N PHE A 198 -6.72 -0.38 -20.28
CA PHE A 198 -8.00 0.33 -20.14
C PHE A 198 -8.27 1.37 -21.21
N LYS A 199 -7.23 1.90 -21.89
CA LYS A 199 -7.44 2.78 -23.04
C LYS A 199 -8.10 2.04 -24.20
N ALA A 200 -7.82 0.75 -24.38
CA ALA A 200 -8.48 -0.06 -25.41
C ALA A 200 -9.95 -0.38 -25.03
N ILE A 201 -10.18 -0.84 -23.79
CA ILE A 201 -11.52 -1.15 -23.27
C ILE A 201 -12.43 0.09 -23.29
N SER A 202 -11.91 1.24 -22.85
CA SER A 202 -12.66 2.50 -22.87
C SER A 202 -13.01 2.97 -24.29
N GLN A 203 -12.20 2.67 -25.30
CA GLN A 203 -12.51 3.00 -26.69
C GLN A 203 -13.58 2.07 -27.29
N GLU A 204 -13.55 0.78 -26.98
CA GLU A 204 -14.54 -0.20 -27.46
C GLU A 204 -15.90 -0.07 -26.76
N GLN A 205 -15.90 0.30 -25.48
CA GLN A 205 -17.10 0.38 -24.64
C GLN A 205 -17.61 1.83 -24.44
N ALA A 206 -16.96 2.82 -25.04
CA ALA A 206 -17.45 4.21 -25.07
C ALA A 206 -18.77 4.30 -25.85
N ALA A 207 -19.86 4.51 -25.12
CA ALA A 207 -21.17 4.93 -25.62
C ALA A 207 -21.89 3.98 -26.61
N ALA A 208 -21.59 2.68 -26.62
CA ALA A 208 -22.21 1.71 -27.54
C ALA A 208 -23.75 1.61 -27.46
N SER A 209 -24.39 2.14 -26.42
CA SER A 209 -25.85 1.98 -26.20
C SER A 209 -26.59 3.25 -25.77
N GLY A 210 -25.95 4.43 -25.82
CA GLY A 210 -26.62 5.73 -25.64
C GLY A 210 -27.25 6.01 -24.26
N LYS A 211 -27.13 5.10 -23.29
CA LYS A 211 -27.63 5.26 -21.91
C LYS A 211 -26.67 4.78 -20.81
N GLY A 212 -25.54 4.18 -21.18
CA GLY A 212 -24.46 3.73 -20.29
C GLY A 212 -23.10 3.70 -21.02
N GLY A 213 -22.02 3.36 -20.32
CA GLY A 213 -20.67 3.31 -20.88
C GLY A 213 -19.60 3.90 -19.95
N VAL A 214 -18.33 3.70 -20.32
CA VAL A 214 -17.20 4.34 -19.64
C VAL A 214 -17.24 5.85 -19.88
N VAL A 215 -17.34 6.63 -18.80
CA VAL A 215 -17.40 8.11 -18.85
C VAL A 215 -16.10 8.77 -18.44
N GLN A 216 -15.25 8.06 -17.68
CA GLN A 216 -13.96 8.56 -17.23
C GLN A 216 -13.05 7.39 -16.88
N VAL A 217 -11.75 7.57 -17.09
CA VAL A 217 -10.70 6.70 -16.54
C VAL A 217 -9.83 7.56 -15.64
N LEU A 218 -9.66 7.16 -14.39
CA LEU A 218 -8.89 7.88 -13.37
C LEU A 218 -7.70 7.04 -12.92
N PRO A 219 -6.53 7.63 -12.63
CA PRO A 219 -5.40 6.90 -12.06
C PRO A 219 -5.62 6.51 -10.59
N SER A 220 -6.61 7.11 -9.92
CA SER A 220 -6.96 6.88 -8.52
C SER A 220 -8.28 7.59 -8.18
N LEU A 221 -8.99 7.13 -7.15
CA LEU A 221 -10.12 7.85 -6.56
C LEU A 221 -9.73 9.24 -6.00
N LEU A 222 -8.43 9.50 -5.73
CA LEU A 222 -7.94 10.84 -5.40
C LEU A 222 -8.17 11.86 -6.53
N ALA A 223 -8.20 11.41 -7.78
CA ALA A 223 -8.37 12.25 -8.95
C ALA A 223 -9.84 12.50 -9.34
N PHE A 224 -10.80 11.91 -8.60
CA PHE A 224 -12.22 12.14 -8.89
C PHE A 224 -12.60 13.59 -8.60
N ASP A 225 -13.35 14.22 -9.51
CA ASP A 225 -13.91 15.55 -9.32
C ASP A 225 -15.45 15.45 -9.23
N PRO A 226 -16.04 15.60 -8.02
CA PRO A 226 -17.48 15.48 -7.81
C PRO A 226 -18.28 16.55 -8.56
N THR A 227 -17.67 17.71 -8.86
CA THR A 227 -18.38 18.83 -9.48
C THR A 227 -18.76 18.57 -10.94
N ILE A 228 -18.01 17.72 -11.64
CA ILE A 228 -18.33 17.22 -12.99
C ILE A 228 -19.67 16.48 -13.00
N TYR A 229 -20.01 15.85 -11.87
CA TYR A 229 -21.22 15.07 -11.68
C TYR A 229 -22.27 15.81 -10.86
N GLY A 230 -22.19 17.14 -10.73
CA GLY A 230 -23.23 17.93 -10.06
C GLY A 230 -23.27 17.81 -8.54
N LEU A 231 -22.23 17.23 -7.93
CA LEU A 231 -22.04 17.23 -6.48
C LEU A 231 -21.26 18.48 -6.04
N PRO A 232 -21.35 18.89 -4.76
CA PRO A 232 -20.46 19.91 -4.19
C PRO A 232 -18.98 19.53 -4.34
N PRO A 233 -18.05 20.50 -4.36
CA PRO A 233 -16.63 20.18 -4.29
C PRO A 233 -16.29 19.54 -2.93
N PHE A 234 -15.17 18.81 -2.89
CA PHE A 234 -14.64 18.33 -1.62
C PHE A 234 -14.30 19.49 -0.68
N GLY A 235 -14.63 19.33 0.61
CA GLY A 235 -14.41 20.35 1.64
C GLY A 235 -13.07 20.24 2.38
N ASP A 236 -12.22 19.29 2.03
CA ASP A 236 -10.99 18.92 2.77
C ASP A 236 -9.70 19.41 2.12
N LEU A 237 -9.80 20.23 1.06
CA LEU A 237 -8.63 20.78 0.36
C LEU A 237 -7.94 21.87 1.19
N VAL A 238 -6.61 21.82 1.25
CA VAL A 238 -5.76 22.85 1.85
C VAL A 238 -5.06 23.61 0.73
N GLU A 239 -5.51 24.83 0.45
CA GLU A 239 -4.96 25.66 -0.65
C GLU A 239 -4.92 24.91 -2.00
N GLY A 240 -5.91 24.05 -2.26
CA GLY A 240 -5.98 23.24 -3.49
C GLY A 240 -5.22 21.92 -3.46
N VAL A 241 -4.67 21.52 -2.31
CA VAL A 241 -3.99 20.22 -2.11
C VAL A 241 -4.84 19.30 -1.25
N ILE A 242 -4.87 18.01 -1.58
CA ILE A 242 -5.49 16.97 -0.74
C ILE A 242 -4.47 16.57 0.35
N PRO A 243 -4.75 16.80 1.64
CA PRO A 243 -3.88 16.32 2.71
C PRO A 243 -3.82 14.79 2.72
N LEU A 244 -2.64 14.23 2.90
CA LEU A 244 -2.46 12.78 3.01
C LEU A 244 -2.50 12.34 4.47
N ASP A 245 -3.21 11.25 4.71
CA ASP A 245 -3.26 10.55 6.00
C ASP A 245 -3.34 9.03 5.77
N PRO A 246 -2.30 8.25 6.12
CA PRO A 246 -1.03 8.72 6.70
C PRO A 246 -0.16 9.48 5.69
N VAL A 247 0.74 10.33 6.20
CA VAL A 247 1.89 10.82 5.43
C VAL A 247 2.87 9.68 5.21
N PHE A 248 3.67 9.74 4.15
CA PHE A 248 4.71 8.73 3.90
C PHE A 248 6.08 9.37 3.69
N THR A 249 7.12 8.59 3.94
CA THR A 249 8.50 9.06 3.90
C THR A 249 9.30 8.37 2.80
N ILE A 250 10.27 9.08 2.26
CA ILE A 250 11.23 8.58 1.30
C ILE A 250 12.61 9.02 1.76
N GLY A 251 13.49 8.06 2.06
CA GLY A 251 14.92 8.31 2.26
C GLY A 251 15.69 7.83 1.03
N GLY A 252 16.86 8.40 0.78
CA GLY A 252 17.78 7.89 -0.25
C GLY A 252 18.98 8.81 -0.46
N THR A 253 19.70 8.58 -1.55
CA THR A 253 20.85 9.38 -1.96
C THR A 253 20.52 10.17 -3.23
N VAL A 254 20.94 11.44 -3.27
CA VAL A 254 20.75 12.27 -4.46
C VAL A 254 21.71 11.82 -5.57
N VAL A 255 21.15 11.35 -6.68
CA VAL A 255 21.91 10.91 -7.85
C VAL A 255 21.76 11.88 -9.02
N LYS A 256 22.71 11.82 -9.97
CA LYS A 256 22.58 12.57 -11.22
C LYS A 256 21.50 11.92 -12.08
N GLY A 257 20.45 12.67 -12.40
CA GLY A 257 19.47 12.26 -13.41
C GLY A 257 19.95 12.52 -14.84
N PHE A 258 19.05 12.33 -15.80
CA PHE A 258 19.32 12.51 -17.24
C PHE A 258 19.52 13.98 -17.66
N GLY A 259 19.36 14.95 -16.75
CA GLY A 259 19.63 16.36 -16.99
C GLY A 259 18.58 17.12 -17.79
N ARG A 260 17.42 16.50 -18.11
CA ARG A 260 16.33 17.15 -18.85
C ARG A 260 15.64 18.25 -18.04
N GLY A 261 15.31 18.00 -16.78
CA GLY A 261 14.65 19.02 -15.92
C GLY A 261 15.49 20.29 -15.71
N SER A 262 16.77 20.14 -15.37
CA SER A 262 17.63 21.28 -15.04
C SER A 262 18.17 22.03 -16.26
N LYS A 263 18.48 21.35 -17.38
CA LYS A 263 19.04 21.99 -18.58
C LYS A 263 17.98 22.47 -19.58
N GLU A 264 16.81 21.83 -19.65
CA GLU A 264 15.76 22.17 -20.63
C GLU A 264 14.57 22.91 -19.99
N LEU A 265 14.27 22.68 -18.71
CA LEU A 265 13.12 23.30 -18.02
C LEU A 265 13.50 24.39 -16.99
N GLY A 266 14.79 24.52 -16.65
CA GLY A 266 15.27 25.45 -15.62
C GLY A 266 14.87 25.05 -14.18
N ILE A 267 14.50 23.78 -13.96
CA ILE A 267 14.02 23.30 -12.66
C ILE A 267 15.02 22.26 -12.12
N PRO A 268 15.76 22.57 -11.05
CA PRO A 268 16.71 21.63 -10.45
C PRO A 268 15.95 20.53 -9.70
N THR A 269 15.66 19.42 -10.38
CA THR A 269 15.11 18.22 -9.75
C THR A 269 16.23 17.38 -9.16
N ALA A 270 16.07 16.97 -7.90
CA ALA A 270 16.93 15.96 -7.28
C ALA A 270 16.38 14.58 -7.66
N ASN A 271 17.20 13.70 -8.20
CA ASN A 271 16.79 12.32 -8.45
C ASN A 271 17.21 11.49 -7.23
N VAL A 272 16.31 10.64 -6.73
CA VAL A 272 16.61 9.70 -5.65
C VAL A 272 16.97 8.36 -6.27
N ASP A 273 17.93 7.63 -5.70
CA ASP A 273 18.32 6.32 -6.20
C ASP A 273 17.14 5.32 -6.19
N ALA A 274 17.07 4.49 -7.24
CA ALA A 274 15.93 3.60 -7.47
C ALA A 274 15.74 2.56 -6.35
N ASP A 275 16.81 2.04 -5.78
CA ASP A 275 16.74 1.01 -4.74
C ASP A 275 16.07 1.55 -3.46
N SER A 276 16.35 2.80 -3.08
CA SER A 276 15.71 3.47 -1.94
C SER A 276 14.25 3.87 -2.22
N LEU A 277 13.87 4.03 -3.49
CA LEU A 277 12.51 4.37 -3.91
C LEU A 277 11.59 3.15 -4.00
N ARG A 278 12.11 2.00 -4.48
CA ARG A 278 11.30 0.84 -4.90
C ARG A 278 10.23 0.43 -3.90
N HIS A 279 10.53 0.37 -2.61
CA HIS A 279 9.57 -0.03 -1.59
C HIS A 279 8.65 1.12 -1.17
N SER A 280 9.18 2.35 -1.10
CA SER A 280 8.49 3.52 -0.54
C SER A 280 7.42 4.10 -1.48
N ILE A 281 7.57 3.91 -2.80
CA ILE A 281 6.64 4.49 -3.80
C ILE A 281 5.97 3.46 -4.71
N ALA A 282 6.22 2.15 -4.55
CA ALA A 282 5.58 1.11 -5.37
C ALA A 282 4.06 1.24 -5.35
N GLU A 283 3.49 1.45 -4.16
CA GLU A 283 2.05 1.57 -3.93
C GLU A 283 1.54 3.02 -4.04
N ALA A 284 2.43 4.00 -4.21
CA ALA A 284 2.01 5.39 -4.35
C ALA A 284 1.27 5.59 -5.68
N VAL A 285 0.16 6.32 -5.64
CA VAL A 285 -0.56 6.76 -6.84
C VAL A 285 0.38 7.62 -7.69
N THR A 286 0.26 7.56 -9.02
CA THR A 286 1.04 8.47 -9.85
C THR A 286 0.43 9.87 -9.85
N GLY A 287 1.28 10.90 -9.81
CA GLY A 287 0.82 12.26 -9.67
C GLY A 287 1.87 13.21 -9.12
N ILE A 288 1.40 14.43 -8.83
CA ILE A 288 2.19 15.49 -8.23
C ILE A 288 1.86 15.57 -6.75
N TYR A 289 2.91 15.61 -5.94
CA TYR A 289 2.87 15.60 -4.49
C TYR A 289 3.60 16.81 -3.94
N CYS A 290 3.29 17.18 -2.70
CA CYS A 290 4.05 18.17 -1.96
C CYS A 290 4.42 17.66 -0.57
N GLY A 291 5.46 18.27 0.00
CA GLY A 291 5.90 17.92 1.34
C GLY A 291 7.14 18.68 1.77
N TRP A 292 7.89 18.04 2.66
CA TRP A 292 9.08 18.60 3.28
C TRP A 292 10.31 17.76 2.93
N ALA A 293 11.46 18.41 2.85
CA ALA A 293 12.72 17.77 2.51
C ALA A 293 13.84 18.27 3.44
N SER A 294 14.79 17.39 3.73
CA SER A 294 16.08 17.75 4.33
C SER A 294 17.20 17.05 3.57
N ILE A 295 18.39 17.66 3.55
CA ILE A 295 19.51 17.22 2.72
C ILE A 295 20.76 17.10 3.59
N GLY A 296 21.42 15.94 3.51
CA GLY A 296 22.61 15.59 4.26
C GLY A 296 22.42 15.71 5.77
N GLY A 297 23.48 16.15 6.45
CA GLY A 297 23.48 16.39 7.90
C GLY A 297 22.92 17.74 8.32
N SER A 298 22.25 18.49 7.43
CA SER A 298 21.63 19.78 7.78
C SER A 298 20.35 19.57 8.59
N SER A 299 20.13 20.44 9.58
CA SER A 299 18.85 20.55 10.30
C SER A 299 17.84 21.46 9.58
N GLU A 300 18.24 22.09 8.47
CA GLU A 300 17.32 22.88 7.66
C GLU A 300 16.32 21.99 6.94
N VAL A 301 15.06 22.45 6.93
CA VAL A 301 13.94 21.77 6.30
C VAL A 301 13.35 22.68 5.24
N TYR A 302 13.22 22.16 4.02
CA TYR A 302 12.76 22.89 2.85
C TYR A 302 11.41 22.35 2.39
N LYS A 303 10.60 23.22 1.79
CA LYS A 303 9.40 22.80 1.06
C LYS A 303 9.82 22.09 -0.23
N MET A 304 9.06 21.09 -0.65
CA MET A 304 9.24 20.42 -1.93
C MET A 304 7.93 20.18 -2.65
N VAL A 305 8.02 20.09 -3.97
CA VAL A 305 7.02 19.53 -4.87
C VAL A 305 7.66 18.36 -5.61
N MET A 306 6.95 17.27 -5.85
CA MET A 306 7.53 16.04 -6.37
C MET A 306 6.59 15.36 -7.35
N SER A 307 7.14 14.89 -8.47
CA SER A 307 6.42 13.99 -9.37
C SER A 307 6.70 12.54 -8.99
N ILE A 308 5.65 11.70 -8.92
CA ILE A 308 5.76 10.24 -8.89
C ILE A 308 5.10 9.70 -10.16
N GLY A 309 5.85 8.97 -10.98
CA GLY A 309 5.37 8.45 -12.27
C GLY A 309 6.17 7.25 -12.76
N TRP A 310 5.81 6.69 -13.91
CA TRP A 310 6.51 5.53 -14.50
C TRP A 310 7.69 5.96 -15.38
N ASN A 311 8.83 5.25 -15.30
CA ASN A 311 10.00 5.56 -16.12
C ASN A 311 9.95 4.87 -17.50
N PRO A 312 9.90 5.65 -18.61
CA PRO A 312 9.77 5.10 -19.96
C PRO A 312 11.03 4.43 -20.53
N PHE A 313 12.21 4.55 -19.90
CA PHE A 313 13.49 4.07 -20.47
C PHE A 313 13.87 2.62 -20.10
N TYR A 314 13.30 2.06 -19.04
CA TYR A 314 13.58 0.68 -18.57
C TYR A 314 12.34 -0.22 -18.71
N ASN A 315 11.68 -0.13 -19.87
CA ASN A 315 10.51 -0.94 -20.19
C ASN A 315 9.35 -0.81 -19.17
N ASN A 316 9.16 0.40 -18.61
CA ASN A 316 8.05 0.76 -17.72
C ASN A 316 7.93 -0.06 -16.42
N THR A 317 8.99 -0.72 -15.97
CA THR A 317 8.82 -1.67 -14.85
C THR A 317 8.83 -1.02 -13.46
N GLU A 318 9.28 0.22 -13.28
CA GLU A 318 9.41 0.85 -11.95
C GLU A 318 9.00 2.33 -11.96
N LYS A 319 8.38 2.76 -10.85
CA LYS A 319 8.05 4.18 -10.59
C LYS A 319 9.31 4.95 -10.19
N THR A 320 9.38 6.21 -10.58
CA THR A 320 10.42 7.17 -10.16
C THR A 320 9.79 8.31 -9.38
N ALA A 321 10.56 8.88 -8.46
CA ALA A 321 10.20 10.09 -7.74
C ALA A 321 11.20 11.20 -8.09
N GLU A 322 10.67 12.34 -8.53
CA GLU A 322 11.45 13.51 -8.96
C GLU A 322 11.09 14.72 -8.11
N PRO A 323 11.68 14.88 -6.91
CA PRO A 323 11.49 16.06 -6.07
C PRO A 323 12.19 17.29 -6.65
N TRP A 324 11.45 18.39 -6.73
CA TRP A 324 11.96 19.75 -6.83
C TRP A 324 11.92 20.40 -5.45
N ILE A 325 13.10 20.66 -4.90
CA ILE A 325 13.25 21.41 -3.65
C ILE A 325 13.02 22.88 -3.96
N LEU A 326 12.08 23.50 -3.26
CA LEU A 326 11.63 24.86 -3.52
C LEU A 326 12.57 25.89 -2.87
N HIS A 327 13.86 25.72 -3.09
CA HIS A 327 14.98 26.49 -2.57
C HIS A 327 16.11 26.54 -3.61
N ASP A 328 16.79 27.68 -3.69
CA ASP A 328 17.93 27.88 -4.59
C ASP A 328 19.23 27.57 -3.84
N PHE A 329 19.96 26.54 -4.28
CA PHE A 329 21.24 26.14 -3.70
C PHE A 329 22.40 26.72 -4.50
N ASP A 330 23.41 27.25 -3.80
CA ASP A 330 24.63 27.76 -4.44
C ASP A 330 25.50 26.66 -5.06
N GLU A 331 25.40 25.44 -4.53
CA GLU A 331 26.19 24.28 -4.97
C GLU A 331 25.31 23.03 -5.20
N PRO A 332 25.68 22.16 -6.16
CA PRO A 332 25.02 20.87 -6.32
C PRO A 332 25.26 19.94 -5.13
N PHE A 333 24.21 19.25 -4.67
CA PHE A 333 24.26 18.35 -3.51
C PHE A 333 24.19 16.85 -3.89
N TYR A 334 24.79 16.47 -5.02
CA TYR A 334 24.87 15.07 -5.44
C TYR A 334 25.64 14.22 -4.41
N GLY A 335 25.20 12.98 -4.21
CA GLY A 335 25.78 12.04 -3.25
C GLY A 335 25.42 12.34 -1.79
N LYS A 336 24.65 13.42 -1.52
CA LYS A 336 24.10 13.68 -0.19
C LYS A 336 22.88 12.80 0.06
N GLU A 337 22.70 12.40 1.31
CA GLU A 337 21.44 11.84 1.78
C GLU A 337 20.31 12.86 1.56
N ILE A 338 19.13 12.39 1.22
CA ILE A 338 17.92 13.18 1.15
C ILE A 338 16.79 12.45 1.88
N ARG A 339 16.03 13.20 2.68
CA ARG A 339 14.89 12.70 3.45
C ARG A 339 13.68 13.53 3.08
N LEU A 340 12.66 12.89 2.52
CA LEU A 340 11.43 13.50 2.03
C LEU A 340 10.25 13.01 2.87
N LEU A 341 9.45 13.93 3.39
CA LEU A 341 8.18 13.64 4.03
C LEU A 341 7.07 14.17 3.14
N VAL A 342 6.25 13.26 2.60
CA VAL A 342 5.19 13.57 1.65
C VAL A 342 3.86 13.67 2.39
N CYS A 343 3.24 14.86 2.37
CA CYS A 343 2.04 15.14 3.17
C CYS A 343 0.84 15.69 2.37
N GLY A 344 0.98 15.88 1.06
CA GLY A 344 -0.12 16.33 0.23
C GLY A 344 -0.06 15.77 -1.20
N TYR A 345 -1.23 15.47 -1.74
CA TYR A 345 -1.44 15.17 -3.16
C TYR A 345 -2.00 16.41 -3.86
N VAL A 346 -1.26 16.91 -4.86
CA VAL A 346 -1.60 18.15 -5.56
C VAL A 346 -2.54 17.86 -6.73
N ARG A 347 -2.23 16.86 -7.57
CA ARG A 347 -3.04 16.48 -8.74
C ARG A 347 -2.53 15.20 -9.42
N PRO A 348 -3.33 14.58 -10.31
CA PRO A 348 -2.83 13.56 -11.23
C PRO A 348 -1.82 14.11 -12.24
N GLU A 349 -1.05 13.20 -12.85
CA GLU A 349 -0.22 13.49 -14.02
C GLU A 349 -1.10 13.96 -15.19
N ALA A 350 -0.53 14.80 -16.06
CA ALA A 350 -1.23 15.35 -17.21
C ALA A 350 -0.31 15.38 -18.42
N ASN A 351 -0.90 15.18 -19.60
CA ASN A 351 -0.21 15.35 -20.88
C ASN A 351 -0.25 16.82 -21.30
N PHE A 352 0.85 17.33 -21.84
CA PHE A 352 0.97 18.71 -22.32
C PHE A 352 1.29 18.74 -23.80
N THR A 353 0.65 19.66 -24.52
CA THR A 353 0.84 19.84 -25.97
C THR A 353 2.05 20.70 -26.31
N SER A 354 2.67 21.34 -25.31
CA SER A 354 3.88 22.16 -25.48
C SER A 354 4.75 22.14 -24.23
N LEU A 355 6.05 22.41 -24.44
CA LEU A 355 7.02 22.56 -23.36
C LEU A 355 6.67 23.73 -22.44
N GLU A 356 6.21 24.85 -23.01
CA GLU A 356 5.81 26.04 -22.25
C GLU A 356 4.64 25.74 -21.30
N ALA A 357 3.63 25.02 -21.77
CA ALA A 357 2.50 24.61 -20.93
C ALA A 357 2.93 23.67 -19.79
N LEU A 358 3.86 22.76 -20.07
CA LEU A 358 4.46 21.89 -19.04
C LEU A 358 5.21 22.72 -17.98
N VAL A 359 6.11 23.61 -18.41
CA VAL A 359 6.89 24.48 -17.50
C VAL A 359 5.97 25.35 -16.65
N ALA A 360 5.01 26.04 -17.27
CA ALA A 360 4.04 26.87 -16.57
C ALA A 360 3.25 26.06 -15.54
N ARG A 361 2.88 24.81 -15.87
CA ARG A 361 2.20 23.93 -14.93
C ARG A 361 3.10 23.56 -13.74
N ILE A 362 4.37 23.19 -13.97
CA ILE A 362 5.27 22.81 -12.88
C ILE A 362 5.48 23.99 -11.92
N HIS A 363 5.68 25.20 -12.44
CA HIS A 363 5.75 26.39 -11.60
C HIS A 363 4.46 26.60 -10.80
N LYS A 364 3.30 26.39 -11.42
CA LYS A 364 2.02 26.49 -10.72
C LYS A 364 1.88 25.46 -9.60
N ASP A 365 2.32 24.23 -9.83
CA ASP A 365 2.34 23.19 -8.81
C ASP A 365 3.27 23.57 -7.65
N GLY A 366 4.41 24.22 -7.94
CA GLY A 366 5.30 24.79 -6.92
C GLY A 366 4.64 25.91 -6.10
N GLU A 367 3.90 26.82 -6.72
CA GLU A 367 3.14 27.87 -6.02
C GLU A 367 2.07 27.30 -5.09
N VAL A 368 1.25 26.38 -5.61
CA VAL A 368 0.20 25.69 -4.85
C VAL A 368 0.80 24.95 -3.66
N SER A 369 1.89 24.21 -3.89
CA SER A 369 2.63 23.50 -2.84
C SER A 369 3.16 24.46 -1.78
N LYS A 370 3.73 25.62 -2.16
CA LYS A 370 4.22 26.62 -1.22
C LYS A 370 3.11 27.15 -0.31
N ALA A 371 1.95 27.48 -0.89
CA ALA A 371 0.79 27.97 -0.16
C ALA A 371 0.26 26.90 0.81
N ALA A 372 0.02 25.68 0.32
CA ALA A 372 -0.49 24.58 1.12
C ALA A 372 0.45 24.23 2.29
N LEU A 373 1.77 24.15 2.05
CA LEU A 373 2.76 23.85 3.09
C LEU A 373 2.98 25.02 4.07
N SER A 374 2.48 26.22 3.77
CA SER A 374 2.42 27.33 4.74
C SER A 374 1.18 27.27 5.63
N HIS A 375 0.15 26.50 5.26
CA HIS A 375 -1.05 26.36 6.06
C HIS A 375 -0.76 25.52 7.33
N PRO A 376 -1.26 25.89 8.52
CA PRO A 376 -0.92 25.22 9.78
C PRO A 376 -1.08 23.69 9.77
N GLN A 377 -2.10 23.18 9.06
CA GLN A 377 -2.37 21.74 8.93
C GLN A 377 -1.23 20.96 8.30
N LEU A 378 -0.51 21.53 7.32
CA LEU A 378 0.63 20.88 6.66
C LEU A 378 1.98 21.41 7.17
N GLN A 379 2.00 22.63 7.70
CA GLN A 379 3.18 23.24 8.31
C GLN A 379 3.69 22.45 9.51
N ARG A 380 2.78 21.84 10.29
CA ARG A 380 3.15 21.01 11.45
C ARG A 380 4.15 19.90 11.13
N TYR A 381 4.19 19.41 9.89
CA TYR A 381 5.10 18.34 9.48
C TYR A 381 6.54 18.81 9.25
N SER A 382 6.81 20.13 9.25
CA SER A 382 8.16 20.65 9.02
C SER A 382 9.13 20.37 10.17
N VAL A 383 8.62 19.94 11.34
CA VAL A 383 9.41 19.63 12.54
C VAL A 383 9.46 18.14 12.84
N GLU A 384 9.01 17.30 11.92
CA GLU A 384 9.01 15.84 12.07
C GLU A 384 10.42 15.30 12.27
N ALA A 385 10.58 14.37 13.22
CA ALA A 385 11.89 13.87 13.62
C ALA A 385 12.65 13.20 12.46
N PHE A 386 11.91 12.59 11.52
CA PHE A 386 12.47 12.02 10.29
C PHE A 386 13.25 13.06 9.46
N LEU A 387 12.87 14.34 9.50
CA LEU A 387 13.54 15.42 8.78
C LEU A 387 14.77 15.96 9.53
N GLN A 388 15.07 15.45 10.72
CA GLN A 388 16.28 15.83 11.47
C GLN A 388 17.46 14.86 11.21
N PRO A 389 18.71 15.35 11.15
CA PRO A 389 19.90 14.49 11.05
C PRO A 389 19.92 13.42 12.14
N ALA A 390 20.49 12.25 11.87
CA ALA A 390 20.48 11.11 12.82
C ALA A 390 20.92 11.47 14.25
N ALA A 391 21.96 12.31 14.42
CA ALA A 391 22.41 12.78 15.73
C ALA A 391 21.38 13.70 16.44
N ALA A 392 20.68 14.54 15.69
CA ALA A 392 19.64 15.43 16.19
C ALA A 392 18.32 14.69 16.46
N ALA A 393 17.97 13.71 15.61
CA ALA A 393 16.85 12.82 15.81
C ALA A 393 17.03 11.94 17.05
N ALA A 394 18.24 11.41 17.27
CA ALA A 394 18.60 10.67 18.48
C ALA A 394 18.58 11.55 19.74
N ALA A 395 19.02 12.82 19.66
CA ALA A 395 18.95 13.76 20.78
C ALA A 395 17.51 14.17 21.12
N ALA A 396 16.63 14.31 20.11
CA ALA A 396 15.22 14.61 20.31
C ALA A 396 14.44 13.40 20.87
N ALA A 397 14.80 12.18 20.47
CA ALA A 397 14.27 10.93 21.04
C ALA A 397 14.87 10.60 22.43
N GLY A 398 16.06 11.14 22.73
CA GLY A 398 16.87 10.88 23.93
C GLY A 398 16.60 11.80 25.12
N GLY A 399 15.45 12.48 25.17
CA GLY A 399 14.99 13.26 26.33
C GLY A 399 14.56 12.42 27.55
N VAL A 400 15.17 11.24 27.74
CA VAL A 400 15.14 10.46 28.98
C VAL A 400 16.57 9.97 29.21
N GLU A 401 17.15 10.40 30.33
CA GLU A 401 18.53 10.14 30.72
C GLU A 401 18.90 8.65 30.71
N GLY A 402 20.08 8.34 30.16
CA GLY A 402 20.74 7.04 30.29
C GLY A 402 21.53 6.67 29.04
N VAL A 403 22.77 7.13 28.93
CA VAL A 403 23.67 6.81 27.81
C VAL A 403 23.91 5.29 27.76
N ALA A 404 23.38 4.63 26.73
CA ALA A 404 23.69 3.24 26.41
C ALA A 404 25.06 3.17 25.71
N GLU A 405 25.93 2.30 26.22
CA GLU A 405 27.24 1.97 25.66
C GLU A 405 27.09 1.31 24.26
N PRO A 406 27.91 1.63 23.24
CA PRO A 406 27.80 1.01 21.92
C PRO A 406 27.99 -0.51 21.95
N GLU A 407 27.20 -1.22 21.13
CA GLU A 407 27.08 -2.69 21.01
C GLU A 407 28.43 -3.44 20.89
N GLU A 408 29.42 -2.84 20.21
CA GLU A 408 30.76 -3.40 20.05
C GLU A 408 31.56 -3.43 21.37
N ALA A 409 31.32 -2.48 22.27
CA ALA A 409 31.97 -2.44 23.59
C ALA A 409 31.35 -3.44 24.57
N LEU A 410 30.04 -3.70 24.47
CA LEU A 410 29.33 -4.69 25.30
C LEU A 410 29.72 -6.12 24.92
N VAL A 411 29.78 -6.42 23.62
CA VAL A 411 30.20 -7.74 23.10
C VAL A 411 31.68 -8.01 23.41
N ALA A 412 32.55 -7.00 23.30
CA ALA A 412 33.95 -7.12 23.69
C ALA A 412 34.15 -7.42 25.18
N ARG A 413 33.26 -6.96 26.05
CA ARG A 413 33.29 -7.23 27.49
C ARG A 413 32.75 -8.63 27.83
N ILE A 414 31.72 -9.09 27.13
CA ILE A 414 31.14 -10.44 27.30
C ILE A 414 32.14 -11.54 26.90
N HIS A 415 33.00 -11.29 25.90
CA HIS A 415 34.05 -12.24 25.53
C HIS A 415 35.29 -12.23 26.45
N LYS A 416 35.48 -11.17 27.27
CA LYS A 416 36.67 -11.04 28.11
C LYS A 416 36.54 -11.67 29.49
N ASP A 417 35.33 -11.69 30.07
CA ASP A 417 35.14 -12.05 31.49
C ASP A 417 34.39 -13.38 31.74
N GLY A 418 34.11 -14.18 30.69
CA GLY A 418 33.79 -15.60 30.83
C GLY A 418 32.52 -15.97 31.63
N GLY A 419 31.61 -15.02 31.88
CA GLY A 419 30.36 -15.28 32.58
C GLY A 419 29.30 -14.20 32.31
N VAL A 420 28.06 -14.63 32.04
CA VAL A 420 26.90 -13.75 31.83
C VAL A 420 26.36 -13.30 33.20
N SER A 421 26.34 -12.01 33.48
CA SER A 421 25.78 -11.47 34.74
C SER A 421 24.24 -11.48 34.74
N GLU A 422 23.62 -11.54 35.91
CA GLU A 422 22.15 -11.51 36.13
C GLU A 422 21.45 -10.28 35.50
N ALA A 423 22.18 -9.17 35.32
CA ALA A 423 21.69 -7.97 34.64
C ALA A 423 21.54 -8.14 33.12
N ALA A 424 22.29 -9.06 32.50
CA ALA A 424 22.15 -9.36 31.07
C ALA A 424 20.94 -10.26 30.76
N LEU A 425 20.54 -11.12 31.71
CA LEU A 425 19.39 -12.03 31.59
C LEU A 425 18.03 -11.33 31.78
N SER A 426 18.02 -10.14 32.36
CA SER A 426 16.83 -9.32 32.56
C SER A 426 16.60 -8.31 31.42
N HIS A 427 17.44 -8.31 30.38
CA HIS A 427 17.32 -7.39 29.26
C HIS A 427 16.14 -7.77 28.31
N PRO A 428 15.18 -6.86 28.03
CA PRO A 428 13.94 -7.18 27.29
C PRO A 428 14.16 -7.72 25.87
N GLN A 429 15.24 -7.31 25.20
CA GLN A 429 15.58 -7.83 23.87
C GLN A 429 16.16 -9.25 23.90
N LEU A 430 16.93 -9.61 24.94
CA LEU A 430 17.47 -10.98 25.07
C LEU A 430 16.38 -11.99 25.45
N GLN A 431 15.37 -11.55 26.21
CA GLN A 431 14.17 -12.35 26.47
C GLN A 431 13.32 -12.56 25.20
N ARG A 432 13.31 -11.59 24.28
CA ARG A 432 12.71 -11.72 22.95
C ARG A 432 13.43 -12.76 22.08
N TYR A 433 14.77 -12.71 22.03
CA TYR A 433 15.57 -13.70 21.31
C TYR A 433 15.42 -15.13 21.87
N ALA A 434 15.24 -15.27 23.19
CA ALA A 434 14.98 -16.57 23.81
C ALA A 434 13.58 -17.13 23.48
N ALA A 435 12.59 -16.27 23.22
CA ALA A 435 11.23 -16.68 22.85
C ALA A 435 11.10 -17.09 21.38
N GLU A 436 11.91 -16.53 20.49
CA GLU A 436 11.89 -16.82 19.04
C GLU A 436 12.69 -18.09 18.65
N ALA A 437 13.57 -18.59 19.52
CA ALA A 437 14.39 -19.79 19.28
C ALA A 437 13.64 -21.13 19.50
N PHE A 438 12.34 -21.12 19.82
CA PHE A 438 11.56 -22.32 20.19
C PHE A 438 10.91 -23.10 19.02
N LEU A 439 11.42 -23.00 17.78
CA LEU A 439 10.86 -23.70 16.61
C LEU A 439 11.86 -24.60 15.83
N GLN A 440 12.90 -25.14 16.48
CA GLN A 440 13.77 -26.14 15.86
C GLN A 440 13.99 -27.36 16.81
N PRO A 441 13.29 -28.50 16.60
CA PRO A 441 13.36 -29.68 17.47
C PRO A 441 14.77 -30.32 17.56
N ALA A 442 15.65 -30.07 16.61
CA ALA A 442 16.96 -30.70 16.53
C ALA A 442 18.00 -30.12 17.52
N ALA A 443 17.88 -28.84 17.88
CA ALA A 443 18.82 -28.18 18.79
C ALA A 443 18.57 -28.54 20.27
N ALA A 444 17.32 -28.77 20.65
CA ALA A 444 16.94 -29.15 22.01
C ALA A 444 17.45 -30.56 22.40
N ALA A 445 17.49 -31.51 21.45
CA ALA A 445 18.02 -32.85 21.70
C ALA A 445 19.54 -32.86 21.93
N ALA A 446 20.29 -32.02 21.20
CA ALA A 446 21.73 -31.87 21.37
C ALA A 446 22.08 -31.14 22.69
N ALA A 447 21.31 -30.11 23.07
CA ALA A 447 21.47 -29.41 24.33
C ALA A 447 21.12 -30.29 25.55
N ALA A 448 20.09 -31.14 25.46
CA ALA A 448 19.74 -32.07 26.52
C ALA A 448 20.81 -33.15 26.74
N ALA A 449 21.41 -33.66 25.66
CA ALA A 449 22.51 -34.63 25.74
C ALA A 449 23.79 -34.01 26.34
N ALA A 450 24.10 -32.75 26.00
CA ALA A 450 25.24 -32.01 26.55
C ALA A 450 25.04 -31.65 28.04
N ALA A 451 23.82 -31.27 28.43
CA ALA A 451 23.47 -30.98 29.83
C ALA A 451 23.50 -32.25 30.71
N ALA A 452 23.06 -33.40 30.17
CA ALA A 452 23.15 -34.69 30.86
C ALA A 452 24.60 -35.14 31.08
N ALA A 453 25.50 -34.88 30.12
CA ALA A 453 26.93 -35.17 30.25
C ALA A 453 27.65 -34.22 31.23
N ALA A 454 27.20 -32.97 31.34
CA ALA A 454 27.74 -32.01 32.30
C ALA A 454 27.28 -32.30 33.76
N ALA A 455 26.05 -32.82 33.93
CA ALA A 455 25.51 -33.17 35.25
C ALA A 455 26.21 -34.39 35.88
N THR A 456 26.67 -35.37 35.09
CA THR A 456 27.46 -36.51 35.57
C THR A 456 28.90 -36.13 35.95
N ALA A 457 29.41 -34.99 35.47
CA ALA A 457 30.77 -34.53 35.76
C ALA A 457 30.89 -33.65 37.03
N ALA A 458 29.78 -33.16 37.59
CA ALA A 458 29.79 -32.18 38.69
C ALA A 458 29.17 -32.66 40.03
N GLY A 459 28.66 -33.89 40.12
CA GLY A 459 27.90 -34.38 41.28
C GLY A 459 28.59 -35.47 42.09
N GLY A 460 29.84 -35.24 42.53
CA GLY A 460 30.50 -36.09 43.52
C GLY A 460 30.08 -35.71 44.95
N VAL A 461 29.56 -36.70 45.67
CA VAL A 461 29.63 -36.90 47.13
C VAL A 461 28.50 -36.31 48.02
N ASN A 462 27.74 -37.27 48.55
CA ASN A 462 27.06 -37.39 49.87
C ASN A 462 25.64 -36.85 50.10
N GLY A 463 24.75 -37.81 50.43
CA GLY A 463 24.00 -37.72 51.69
C GLY A 463 22.54 -38.19 51.67
N ALA A 464 22.34 -39.51 51.63
CA ALA A 464 21.19 -40.31 52.12
C ALA A 464 19.93 -39.61 52.69
N ALA A 465 18.76 -39.98 52.16
CA ALA A 465 17.69 -40.71 52.88
C ALA A 465 16.49 -41.01 51.96
N GLU A 466 16.20 -42.29 51.77
CA GLU A 466 14.95 -42.88 51.26
C GLU A 466 13.91 -43.05 52.41
N PRO A 467 12.69 -43.60 52.18
CA PRO A 467 11.70 -43.30 51.12
C PRO A 467 10.27 -43.25 51.71
N GLU A 468 9.26 -42.86 50.91
CA GLU A 468 8.00 -43.62 50.91
C GLU A 468 7.15 -43.40 49.65
N VAL A 469 6.52 -44.51 49.27
CA VAL A 469 5.76 -44.83 48.05
C VAL A 469 4.29 -44.47 48.25
N VAL A 470 3.55 -44.03 47.22
CA VAL A 470 2.20 -44.53 46.85
C VAL A 470 1.83 -44.02 45.45
N ALA A 471 1.53 -44.99 44.56
CA ALA A 471 0.90 -44.84 43.26
C ALA A 471 -0.62 -44.64 43.38
N VAL A 472 -1.29 -44.08 42.36
CA VAL A 472 -2.61 -44.54 41.85
C VAL A 472 -2.91 -43.87 40.50
N ALA A 473 -3.58 -44.66 39.65
CA ALA A 473 -3.92 -44.48 38.24
C ALA A 473 -5.31 -43.85 38.00
N ALA A 474 -5.76 -43.93 36.73
CA ALA A 474 -7.13 -43.81 36.16
C ALA A 474 -7.42 -42.45 35.49
N SER A 475 -7.51 -42.35 34.15
CA SER A 475 -8.51 -42.86 33.18
C SER A 475 -9.82 -42.08 33.15
N GLY A 476 -10.23 -41.64 31.96
CA GLY A 476 -11.53 -41.06 31.65
C GLY A 476 -11.49 -40.29 30.34
#